data_AF-A0A971XDK8-F1
#
_entry.id   AF-A0A971XDK8-F1
#
_cell.length_a   1.000
_cell.length_b   1.000
_cell.length_c   1.000
_cell.angle_alpha   90.00
_cell.angle_beta   90.00
_cell.angle_gamma   90.00
#
_symmetry.space_group_name_H-M   'P 1'
#
loop_
_entity.id
_entity.type
_entity.pdbx_description
1 polymer ?
#
loop_
_entity_poly.entity_id
_entity_poly.type
_entity_poly.pdbx_seq_one_letter_code
_entity_poly.pdbx_strand_id
1 'polypeptide(L)'
;MKKSVVVLLFMLGLLLIGCEKDEKYVGNANSETVEMLSDVLHNYEKIKTKSMKVDKKYKETIDGEVFYRVVGEDGFEDFASYVEMLKETFTGDLVGRYETFSDYLEEIFAIHDGYIYVRKDDLDFLNVSFGRKIDYGTIDILFKDDGIMIISYRSLDNNPFGSSYSEDTLIFKEENGKYLISDNDGDIYFKYGRIKDSNIADKIREYYNISESDNKIVFDSLTYEWKDEDLSIELFTVYSAEKSNLKLENACYITSNNGEIVELEEAIIEDGKIVNKVFSEIYPENDGVEMLIAIADEDDYSPEEVDINYIYFPKETEDVFNEISKSEDEIKNKFIIIEKYLNDSELTINGKRDKSYFYLGVSGDLDFEIKNDDGEYDFNTDDVLLDKTLPETVKKVDIKTILEYLGNW
;
A
#
# COMPACT_ATOMS: atom_id res chain seq x y z
N MET A 1 29.46 46.47 -30.34
CA MET A 1 29.72 45.99 -28.96
C MET A 1 28.62 46.44 -27.97
N LYS A 2 27.35 46.07 -28.20
CA LYS A 2 26.25 46.37 -27.24
C LYS A 2 25.17 45.28 -27.14
N LYS A 3 25.37 44.10 -27.75
CA LYS A 3 24.42 42.97 -27.68
C LYS A 3 24.90 41.79 -26.80
N SER A 4 26.16 41.77 -26.41
CA SER A 4 26.75 40.64 -25.66
C SER A 4 26.74 40.81 -24.13
N VAL A 5 26.42 42.00 -23.62
CA VAL A 5 26.38 42.26 -22.15
C VAL A 5 25.01 41.94 -21.55
N VAL A 6 23.94 42.02 -22.34
CA VAL A 6 22.56 41.76 -21.85
C VAL A 6 22.29 40.26 -21.68
N VAL A 7 22.90 39.40 -22.51
CA VAL A 7 22.77 37.93 -22.38
C VAL A 7 23.52 37.40 -21.15
N LEU A 8 24.62 38.05 -20.76
CA LEU A 8 25.39 37.65 -19.58
C LEU A 8 24.66 38.00 -18.26
N LEU A 9 23.86 39.08 -18.25
CA LEU A 9 23.04 39.46 -17.10
C LEU A 9 21.78 38.61 -16.94
N PHE A 10 21.21 38.08 -18.03
CA PHE A 10 20.11 37.11 -17.97
C PHE A 10 20.57 35.72 -17.51
N MET A 11 21.80 35.31 -17.87
CA MET A 11 22.40 34.05 -17.38
C MET A 11 22.81 34.12 -15.90
N LEU A 12 23.17 35.30 -15.37
CA LEU A 12 23.46 35.46 -13.94
C LEU A 12 22.19 35.54 -13.07
N GLY A 13 21.04 35.93 -13.64
CA GLY A 13 19.75 35.97 -12.95
C GLY A 13 19.09 34.60 -12.76
N LEU A 14 19.41 33.62 -13.62
CA LEU A 14 18.90 32.24 -13.51
C LEU A 14 19.69 31.37 -12.52
N LEU A 15 20.82 31.85 -12.00
CA LEU A 15 21.58 31.20 -10.92
C LEU A 15 21.16 31.66 -9.51
N LEU A 16 20.15 32.53 -9.43
CA LEU A 16 19.58 33.07 -8.18
C LEU A 16 18.09 32.75 -8.03
N ILE A 17 17.56 31.79 -8.79
CA ILE A 17 16.35 31.07 -8.36
C ILE A 17 16.85 30.17 -7.24
N GLY A 18 16.45 30.51 -6.01
CA GLY A 18 16.88 29.80 -4.82
C GLY A 18 16.69 28.31 -5.01
N CYS A 19 17.78 27.54 -4.91
CA CYS A 19 17.70 26.33 -4.12
C CYS A 19 17.25 26.80 -2.75
N GLU A 20 15.94 26.79 -2.48
CA GLU A 20 15.49 26.54 -1.12
C GLU A 20 16.29 25.31 -0.69
N LYS A 21 17.24 25.55 0.21
CA LYS A 21 17.80 24.44 0.96
C LYS A 21 16.59 23.90 1.69
N ASP A 22 16.11 22.73 1.30
CA ASP A 22 15.28 21.90 2.16
C ASP A 22 15.89 22.03 3.56
N GLU A 23 15.14 22.63 4.48
CA GLU A 23 15.54 22.64 5.87
C GLU A 23 15.86 21.19 6.22
N LYS A 24 17.09 20.92 6.61
CA LYS A 24 17.55 19.55 6.85
C LYS A 24 16.68 18.99 7.97
N TYR A 25 15.70 18.17 7.60
CA TYR A 25 14.81 17.52 8.54
C TYR A 25 15.64 16.69 9.52
N VAL A 26 15.37 16.84 10.81
CA VAL A 26 16.05 16.10 11.87
C VAL A 26 14.98 15.41 12.69
N GLY A 27 15.05 14.08 12.74
CA GLY A 27 14.11 13.27 13.50
C GLY A 27 14.36 13.34 15.01
N ASN A 28 13.42 12.84 15.79
CA ASN A 28 13.44 12.91 17.25
C ASN A 28 14.19 11.75 17.96
N ALA A 29 14.63 10.71 17.22
CA ALA A 29 15.29 9.56 17.81
C ALA A 29 16.68 9.91 18.38
N ASN A 30 16.98 9.38 19.56
CA ASN A 30 18.30 9.52 20.16
C ASN A 30 19.32 8.54 19.54
N SER A 31 20.61 8.74 19.80
CA SER A 31 21.68 7.91 19.23
C SER A 31 21.57 6.43 19.61
N GLU A 32 21.10 6.13 20.81
CA GLU A 32 20.89 4.75 21.29
C GLU A 32 19.80 4.04 20.48
N THR A 33 18.69 4.72 20.20
CA THR A 33 17.60 4.18 19.37
C THR A 33 18.07 3.99 17.93
N VAL A 34 18.81 4.95 17.39
CA VAL A 34 19.38 4.84 16.04
C VAL A 34 20.33 3.65 15.95
N GLU A 35 21.23 3.47 16.91
CA GLU A 35 22.15 2.31 16.97
C GLU A 35 21.40 0.98 17.13
N MET A 36 20.35 0.95 17.95
CA MET A 36 19.51 -0.23 18.13
C MET A 36 18.81 -0.65 16.84
N LEU A 37 18.36 0.31 16.01
CA LEU A 37 17.58 0.05 14.80
C LEU A 37 18.43 -0.03 13.53
N SER A 38 19.71 0.36 13.57
CA SER A 38 20.51 0.56 12.35
C SER A 38 20.64 -0.72 11.53
N ASP A 39 20.93 -1.84 12.18
CA ASP A 39 21.14 -3.11 11.49
C ASP A 39 19.84 -3.63 10.89
N VAL A 40 18.73 -3.51 11.63
CA VAL A 40 17.39 -3.91 11.19
C VAL A 40 16.96 -3.08 9.97
N LEU A 41 17.08 -1.75 10.03
CA LEU A 41 16.73 -0.87 8.93
C LEU A 41 17.61 -1.09 7.70
N HIS A 42 18.91 -1.28 7.92
CA HIS A 42 19.84 -1.56 6.84
C HIS A 42 19.51 -2.86 6.10
N ASN A 43 19.19 -3.92 6.85
CA ASN A 43 18.77 -5.19 6.26
C ASN A 43 17.41 -5.09 5.57
N TYR A 44 16.47 -4.38 6.19
CA TYR A 44 15.15 -4.11 5.61
C TYR A 44 15.25 -3.46 4.22
N GLU A 45 16.03 -2.39 4.07
CA GLU A 45 16.19 -1.72 2.78
C GLU A 45 16.84 -2.63 1.73
N LYS A 46 17.78 -3.50 2.11
CA LYS A 46 18.38 -4.48 1.19
C LYS A 46 17.35 -5.45 0.65
N ILE A 47 16.51 -5.98 1.54
CA ILE A 47 15.47 -6.96 1.23
C ILE A 47 14.40 -6.30 0.36
N LYS A 48 13.87 -5.14 0.78
CA LYS A 48 12.83 -4.38 0.08
C LYS A 48 13.27 -3.96 -1.32
N THR A 49 14.48 -3.45 -1.46
CA THR A 49 14.98 -2.99 -2.75
C THR A 49 15.41 -4.15 -3.65
N LYS A 50 15.31 -5.42 -3.26
CA LYS A 50 15.69 -6.57 -4.12
C LYS A 50 17.09 -6.40 -4.72
N SER A 51 18.01 -5.82 -3.95
CA SER A 51 19.39 -5.47 -4.37
C SER A 51 20.31 -6.70 -4.57
N MET A 52 19.73 -7.85 -4.90
CA MET A 52 20.41 -9.10 -5.11
C MET A 52 21.18 -9.05 -6.42
N LYS A 53 22.47 -9.42 -6.40
CA LYS A 53 23.26 -9.58 -7.61
C LYS A 53 23.33 -11.02 -8.03
N VAL A 54 23.71 -11.23 -9.27
CA VAL A 54 23.78 -12.56 -9.87
C VAL A 54 25.18 -12.80 -10.40
N ASP A 55 25.80 -13.90 -9.98
CA ASP A 55 27.03 -14.36 -10.61
C ASP A 55 26.70 -15.31 -11.75
N LYS A 56 26.67 -14.75 -12.97
CA LYS A 56 26.36 -15.49 -14.19
C LYS A 56 27.36 -16.63 -14.51
N LYS A 57 28.48 -16.72 -13.80
CA LYS A 57 29.43 -17.85 -13.93
C LYS A 57 28.88 -19.13 -13.29
N TYR A 58 28.08 -19.00 -12.23
CA TYR A 58 27.47 -20.12 -11.54
C TYR A 58 26.03 -20.23 -12.01
N LYS A 59 25.78 -21.26 -12.81
CA LYS A 59 24.45 -21.57 -13.35
C LYS A 59 24.12 -23.03 -13.10
N GLU A 60 22.86 -23.28 -12.81
CA GLU A 60 22.31 -24.62 -12.66
C GLU A 60 21.18 -24.83 -13.66
N THR A 61 20.91 -26.09 -13.96
CA THR A 61 19.73 -26.47 -14.74
C THR A 61 18.81 -27.29 -13.85
N ILE A 62 17.66 -26.70 -13.53
CA ILE A 62 16.65 -27.28 -12.65
C ILE A 62 15.40 -27.46 -13.51
N ASP A 63 14.93 -28.69 -13.64
CA ASP A 63 13.74 -29.05 -14.45
C ASP A 63 13.74 -28.55 -15.90
N GLY A 64 14.93 -28.42 -16.49
CA GLY A 64 15.12 -27.97 -17.89
C GLY A 64 15.30 -26.46 -18.04
N GLU A 65 15.06 -25.70 -16.98
CA GLU A 65 15.25 -24.26 -16.93
C GLU A 65 16.63 -23.87 -16.42
N VAL A 66 17.16 -22.74 -16.91
CA VAL A 66 18.49 -22.25 -16.52
C VAL A 66 18.35 -21.22 -15.42
N PHE A 67 19.05 -21.44 -14.32
CA PHE A 67 19.11 -20.51 -13.21
C PHE A 67 20.53 -20.00 -13.01
N TYR A 68 20.66 -18.80 -12.46
CA TYR A 68 21.93 -18.21 -12.07
C TYR A 68 21.98 -17.95 -10.58
N ARG A 69 23.15 -18.17 -9.99
CA ARG A 69 23.33 -18.00 -8.55
C ARG A 69 23.21 -16.54 -8.15
N VAL A 70 22.42 -16.29 -7.13
CA VAL A 70 22.41 -15.02 -6.40
C VAL A 70 23.66 -14.93 -5.54
N VAL A 71 24.39 -13.83 -5.70
CA VAL A 71 25.51 -13.43 -4.85
C VAL A 71 25.11 -12.12 -4.20
N GLY A 72 24.77 -12.15 -2.90
CA GLY A 72 24.48 -10.91 -2.19
C GLY A 72 25.74 -10.05 -2.18
N GLU A 73 25.68 -8.83 -2.71
CA GLU A 73 26.87 -7.96 -2.67
C GLU A 73 27.15 -7.43 -1.25
N ASP A 74 26.13 -7.45 -0.37
CA ASP A 74 26.18 -6.80 0.93
C ASP A 74 25.41 -7.53 2.06
N GLY A 75 25.27 -8.87 2.07
CA GLY A 75 24.72 -9.45 3.32
C GLY A 75 24.39 -10.95 3.42
N PHE A 76 24.27 -11.70 2.33
CA PHE A 76 24.13 -13.16 2.44
C PHE A 76 24.95 -13.87 1.36
N GLU A 77 25.67 -14.90 1.78
CA GLU A 77 26.53 -15.71 0.92
C GLU A 77 25.83 -16.99 0.44
N ASP A 78 24.81 -17.41 1.21
CA ASP A 78 24.05 -18.65 1.06
C ASP A 78 22.61 -18.47 1.61
N PHE A 79 21.78 -19.50 1.48
CA PHE A 79 20.40 -19.48 1.96
C PHE A 79 20.33 -19.40 3.50
N ALA A 80 21.29 -20.01 4.21
CA ALA A 80 21.29 -19.98 5.67
C ALA A 80 21.53 -18.56 6.23
N SER A 81 22.50 -17.84 5.67
CA SER A 81 22.79 -16.44 6.00
C SER A 81 21.67 -15.50 5.55
N TYR A 82 20.96 -15.80 4.46
CA TYR A 82 19.74 -15.08 4.10
C TYR A 82 18.65 -15.24 5.17
N VAL A 83 18.37 -16.48 5.59
CA VAL A 83 17.38 -16.75 6.64
C VAL A 83 17.79 -16.15 7.99
N GLU A 84 19.08 -16.13 8.32
CA GLU A 84 19.59 -15.44 9.52
C GLU A 84 19.31 -13.94 9.45
N MET A 85 19.62 -13.29 8.32
CA MET A 85 19.29 -11.88 8.10
C MET A 85 17.78 -11.60 8.22
N LEU A 86 16.93 -12.49 7.69
CA LEU A 86 15.47 -12.37 7.85
C LEU A 86 15.08 -12.39 9.33
N LYS A 87 15.61 -13.34 10.12
CA LYS A 87 15.34 -13.47 11.57
C LYS A 87 15.89 -12.31 12.40
N GLU A 88 16.91 -11.64 11.91
CA GLU A 88 17.45 -10.43 12.55
C GLU A 88 16.68 -9.16 12.17
N THR A 89 15.81 -9.23 11.16
CA THR A 89 15.11 -8.06 10.61
C THR A 89 13.62 -8.08 10.93
N PHE A 90 13.00 -9.25 10.82
CA PHE A 90 11.57 -9.44 10.89
C PHE A 90 11.14 -10.33 12.05
N THR A 91 9.93 -10.11 12.54
CA THR A 91 9.23 -11.04 13.45
C THR A 91 8.98 -12.40 12.81
N GLY A 92 8.77 -13.42 13.64
CA GLY A 92 8.67 -14.82 13.19
C GLY A 92 7.66 -15.08 12.07
N ASP A 93 6.51 -14.42 12.12
CA ASP A 93 5.43 -14.59 11.12
C ASP A 93 5.86 -14.08 9.73
N LEU A 94 6.56 -12.94 9.68
CA LEU A 94 7.09 -12.36 8.46
C LEU A 94 8.26 -13.15 7.87
N VAL A 95 9.11 -13.75 8.71
CA VAL A 95 10.25 -14.56 8.26
C VAL A 95 9.78 -15.69 7.34
N GLY A 96 8.70 -16.39 7.70
CA GLY A 96 8.19 -17.52 6.91
C GLY A 96 7.77 -17.14 5.49
N ARG A 97 7.20 -15.94 5.29
CA ARG A 97 6.79 -15.44 3.96
C ARG A 97 8.00 -15.17 3.07
N TYR A 98 9.00 -14.44 3.59
CA TYR A 98 10.22 -14.17 2.84
C TYR A 98 11.09 -15.42 2.61
N GLU A 99 11.14 -16.33 3.58
CA GLU A 99 11.92 -17.58 3.48
C GLU A 99 11.41 -18.50 2.36
N THR A 100 10.10 -18.49 2.13
CA THR A 100 9.45 -19.32 1.09
C THR A 100 9.34 -18.65 -0.26
N PHE A 101 9.78 -17.39 -0.39
CA PHE A 101 9.61 -16.60 -1.60
C PHE A 101 8.14 -16.53 -2.07
N SER A 102 7.17 -16.64 -1.14
CA SER A 102 5.74 -16.80 -1.44
C SER A 102 5.14 -15.67 -2.26
N ASP A 103 5.68 -14.45 -2.11
CA ASP A 103 5.18 -13.25 -2.78
C ASP A 103 5.70 -13.12 -4.23
N TYR A 104 6.52 -14.07 -4.66
CA TYR A 104 7.04 -14.16 -6.01
C TYR A 104 6.33 -15.34 -6.69
N LEU A 105 5.10 -15.11 -7.13
CA LEU A 105 4.10 -16.09 -7.60
C LEU A 105 4.44 -16.85 -8.90
N GLU A 106 5.70 -16.84 -9.32
CA GLU A 106 6.23 -17.70 -10.36
C GLU A 106 7.54 -18.30 -9.84
N GLU A 107 7.94 -19.50 -10.28
CA GLU A 107 9.20 -20.18 -9.89
C GLU A 107 10.46 -19.42 -10.35
N ILE A 108 10.60 -18.18 -9.93
CA ILE A 108 11.66 -17.22 -10.23
C ILE A 108 12.88 -17.60 -9.41
N PHE A 109 12.68 -18.03 -8.16
CA PHE A 109 13.76 -18.42 -7.25
C PHE A 109 13.78 -19.93 -7.00
N ALA A 110 14.99 -20.47 -6.90
CA ALA A 110 15.23 -21.86 -6.53
C ALA A 110 16.34 -21.94 -5.48
N ILE A 111 16.23 -22.92 -4.58
CA ILE A 111 17.27 -23.23 -3.59
C ILE A 111 17.95 -24.52 -4.03
N HIS A 112 19.25 -24.45 -4.30
CA HIS A 112 20.05 -25.62 -4.69
C HIS A 112 21.41 -25.59 -4.02
N ASP A 113 21.88 -26.71 -3.49
CA ASP A 113 23.16 -26.83 -2.78
C ASP A 113 23.40 -25.76 -1.71
N GLY A 114 22.32 -25.30 -1.05
CA GLY A 114 22.37 -24.27 -0.02
C GLY A 114 22.47 -22.84 -0.55
N TYR A 115 22.40 -22.60 -1.85
CA TYR A 115 22.43 -21.27 -2.45
C TYR A 115 21.09 -20.91 -3.09
N ILE A 116 20.83 -19.60 -3.15
CA ILE A 116 19.67 -19.03 -3.85
C ILE A 116 20.05 -18.83 -5.32
N TYR A 117 19.14 -19.19 -6.20
CA TYR A 117 19.26 -19.05 -7.64
C TYR A 117 18.05 -18.33 -8.20
N VAL A 118 18.24 -17.55 -9.27
CA VAL A 118 17.18 -16.86 -10.01
C VAL A 118 17.09 -17.37 -11.45
N ARG A 119 15.89 -17.59 -11.96
CA ARG A 119 15.61 -18.06 -13.32
C ARG A 119 16.16 -17.04 -14.32
N LYS A 120 16.81 -17.53 -15.39
CA LYS A 120 17.55 -16.70 -16.34
C LYS A 120 16.67 -15.63 -17.00
N ASP A 121 15.43 -15.95 -17.30
CA ASP A 121 14.55 -15.08 -18.05
C ASP A 121 13.93 -13.98 -17.17
N ASP A 122 14.11 -14.06 -15.84
CA ASP A 122 13.64 -13.08 -14.86
C ASP A 122 14.80 -12.29 -14.22
N LEU A 123 16.01 -12.34 -14.80
CA LEU A 123 17.14 -11.56 -14.29
C LEU A 123 16.84 -10.05 -14.23
N ASP A 124 15.94 -9.57 -15.08
CA ASP A 124 15.51 -8.17 -15.08
C ASP A 124 14.73 -7.79 -13.82
N PHE A 125 14.10 -8.75 -13.13
CA PHE A 125 13.51 -8.55 -11.80
C PHE A 125 14.50 -7.98 -10.79
N LEU A 126 15.78 -8.32 -10.92
CA LEU A 126 16.86 -7.86 -10.04
C LEU A 126 17.54 -6.56 -10.52
N ASN A 127 17.27 -6.13 -11.76
CA ASN A 127 17.95 -4.97 -12.37
C ASN A 127 17.21 -3.64 -12.14
N VAL A 128 16.08 -3.63 -11.43
CA VAL A 128 15.20 -2.43 -11.31
C VAL A 128 15.57 -1.53 -10.13
N SER A 129 16.44 -1.94 -9.21
CA SER A 129 16.67 -1.17 -8.00
C SER A 129 18.04 -0.50 -7.91
N PHE A 130 18.01 0.81 -7.67
CA PHE A 130 19.14 1.53 -7.11
C PHE A 130 18.98 1.43 -5.60
N GLY A 131 19.94 0.80 -4.91
CA GLY A 131 19.87 0.64 -3.45
C GLY A 131 19.60 1.99 -2.77
N ARG A 132 18.60 2.02 -1.90
CA ARG A 132 18.23 3.22 -1.14
C ARG A 132 19.17 3.41 0.03
N LYS A 133 19.59 4.65 0.28
CA LYS A 133 20.42 4.98 1.43
C LYS A 133 19.58 5.61 2.54
N ILE A 134 19.51 4.95 3.67
CA ILE A 134 18.83 5.47 4.87
C ILE A 134 19.53 6.74 5.36
N ASP A 135 18.75 7.79 5.63
CA ASP A 135 19.20 8.94 6.41
C ASP A 135 18.82 8.73 7.87
N TYR A 136 19.70 8.10 8.64
CA TYR A 136 19.49 7.84 10.07
C TYR A 136 19.24 9.11 10.91
N GLY A 137 19.59 10.30 10.40
CA GLY A 137 19.30 11.57 11.07
C GLY A 137 17.83 11.98 10.98
N THR A 138 17.00 11.26 10.23
CA THR A 138 15.59 11.57 9.98
C THR A 138 14.63 10.60 10.69
N ILE A 139 15.15 9.72 11.55
CA ILE A 139 14.31 8.75 12.28
C ILE A 139 13.49 9.49 13.34
N ASP A 140 12.17 9.41 13.20
CA ASP A 140 11.20 9.83 14.19
C ASP A 140 10.54 8.64 14.85
N ILE A 141 10.55 8.61 16.17
CA ILE A 141 9.69 7.76 16.97
C ILE A 141 8.31 8.44 16.99
N LEU A 142 7.36 7.86 16.27
CA LEU A 142 5.96 8.30 16.25
C LEU A 142 5.21 7.77 17.46
N PHE A 143 5.55 6.57 17.91
CA PHE A 143 4.95 5.91 19.05
C PHE A 143 5.90 4.88 19.66
N LYS A 144 5.84 4.73 20.98
CA LYS A 144 6.55 3.68 21.70
C LYS A 144 5.80 3.31 22.97
N ASP A 145 5.29 2.09 23.04
CA ASP A 145 4.66 1.54 24.23
C ASP A 145 4.57 0.01 24.18
N ASP A 146 4.56 -0.65 25.34
CA ASP A 146 4.30 -2.09 25.53
C ASP A 146 5.00 -3.03 24.51
N GLY A 147 6.28 -2.76 24.24
CA GLY A 147 7.09 -3.54 23.29
C GLY A 147 6.80 -3.26 21.81
N ILE A 148 5.97 -2.26 21.47
CA ILE A 148 5.82 -1.72 20.12
C ILE A 148 6.61 -0.42 19.99
N MET A 149 7.23 -0.24 18.82
CA MET A 149 7.76 1.04 18.39
C MET A 149 7.35 1.30 16.96
N ILE A 150 6.86 2.50 16.67
CA ILE A 150 6.49 2.93 15.32
C ILE A 150 7.37 4.10 14.97
N ILE A 151 8.05 3.99 13.85
CA ILE A 151 8.95 5.04 13.39
C ILE A 151 8.59 5.49 11.98
N SER A 152 8.94 6.72 11.65
CA SER A 152 9.13 7.17 10.27
C SER A 152 10.61 7.46 10.03
N TYR A 153 11.11 7.22 8.82
CA TYR A 153 12.45 7.62 8.40
C TYR A 153 12.49 7.96 6.92
N ARG A 154 13.49 8.74 6.50
CA ARG A 154 13.74 9.04 5.09
C ARG A 154 14.87 8.19 4.52
N SER A 155 14.70 7.79 3.28
CA SER A 155 15.74 7.16 2.47
C SER A 155 15.97 7.95 1.19
N LEU A 156 17.21 7.96 0.69
CA LEU A 156 17.59 8.61 -0.55
C LEU A 156 17.64 7.57 -1.66
N ASP A 157 16.80 7.76 -2.67
CA ASP A 157 16.88 7.04 -3.93
C ASP A 157 17.89 7.76 -4.84
N ASN A 158 18.98 7.06 -5.19
CA ASN A 158 20.01 7.57 -6.10
C ASN A 158 19.83 6.97 -7.48
N ASN A 159 18.86 7.50 -8.23
CA ASN A 159 18.68 7.13 -9.63
C ASN A 159 19.57 8.02 -10.53
N PRO A 160 20.15 7.51 -11.63
CA PRO A 160 20.84 8.32 -12.65
C PRO A 160 20.06 9.54 -13.17
N PHE A 161 18.74 9.59 -13.00
CA PHE A 161 17.88 10.71 -13.42
C PHE A 161 17.61 11.76 -12.33
N GLY A 162 18.04 11.54 -11.08
CA GLY A 162 17.86 12.46 -9.97
C GLY A 162 17.85 11.76 -8.62
N SER A 163 18.11 12.53 -7.56
CA SER A 163 17.99 12.05 -6.18
C SER A 163 16.65 12.48 -5.59
N SER A 164 15.88 11.54 -5.05
CA SER A 164 14.60 11.83 -4.35
C SER A 164 14.58 11.18 -2.99
N TYR A 165 13.89 11.78 -2.03
CA TYR A 165 13.67 11.17 -0.73
C TYR A 165 12.36 10.38 -0.75
N SER A 166 12.39 9.14 -0.25
CA SER A 166 11.19 8.45 0.20
C SER A 166 11.06 8.60 1.71
N GLU A 167 9.84 8.69 2.22
CA GLU A 167 9.53 8.52 3.64
C GLU A 167 8.86 7.17 3.81
N ASP A 168 9.34 6.38 4.76
CA ASP A 168 8.85 5.04 5.05
C ASP A 168 8.46 4.98 6.54
N THR A 169 7.31 4.37 6.84
CA THR A 169 6.82 4.14 8.20
C THR A 169 6.88 2.65 8.50
N LEU A 170 7.43 2.28 9.65
CA LEU A 170 7.63 0.88 10.05
C LEU A 170 7.14 0.65 11.48
N ILE A 171 6.56 -0.53 11.69
CA ILE A 171 6.11 -1.01 12.99
C ILE A 171 7.06 -2.10 13.47
N PHE A 172 7.68 -1.85 14.61
CA PHE A 172 8.54 -2.79 15.30
C PHE A 172 7.83 -3.41 16.49
N LYS A 173 8.02 -4.71 16.69
CA LYS A 173 7.67 -5.44 17.91
C LYS A 173 8.93 -5.93 18.60
N GLU A 174 8.91 -5.90 19.93
CA GLU A 174 9.97 -6.42 20.77
C GLU A 174 9.84 -7.94 20.87
N GLU A 175 10.79 -8.65 20.26
CA GLU A 175 10.92 -10.10 20.35
C GLU A 175 12.32 -10.45 20.84
N ASN A 176 12.40 -11.25 21.92
CA ASN A 176 13.67 -11.68 22.51
C ASN A 176 14.63 -10.52 22.86
N GLY A 177 14.08 -9.36 23.25
CA GLY A 177 14.84 -8.16 23.60
C GLY A 177 15.38 -7.36 22.41
N LYS A 178 14.88 -7.61 21.20
CA LYS A 178 15.19 -6.83 19.99
C LYS A 178 13.90 -6.28 19.38
N TYR A 179 13.94 -5.07 18.84
CA TYR A 179 12.86 -4.53 18.02
C TYR A 179 13.01 -5.03 16.59
N LEU A 180 12.09 -5.87 16.15
CA LEU A 180 12.04 -6.44 14.80
C LEU A 180 10.83 -5.91 14.06
N ILE A 181 10.93 -5.79 12.73
CA ILE A 181 9.83 -5.32 11.89
C ILE A 181 8.72 -6.37 11.94
N SER A 182 7.52 -5.94 12.30
CA SER A 182 6.38 -6.81 12.61
C SER A 182 5.27 -6.82 11.57
N ASP A 183 5.28 -5.80 10.73
CA ASP A 183 4.47 -5.73 9.54
C ASP A 183 5.39 -5.15 8.46
N ASN A 184 5.34 -5.70 7.26
CA ASN A 184 5.84 -5.06 6.04
C ASN A 184 4.98 -5.43 4.84
N ASP A 185 3.70 -5.71 5.05
CA ASP A 185 2.81 -5.78 3.90
C ASP A 185 2.88 -4.43 3.20
N GLY A 186 2.95 -4.45 1.86
CA GLY A 186 3.09 -3.26 1.01
C GLY A 186 2.01 -2.18 1.25
N ASP A 187 1.11 -2.45 2.18
CA ASP A 187 -0.04 -1.70 2.64
C ASP A 187 0.15 -0.96 3.97
N ILE A 188 1.30 -1.05 4.66
CA ILE A 188 1.50 -0.32 5.94
C ILE A 188 1.30 1.17 5.78
N TYR A 189 1.71 1.72 4.64
CA TYR A 189 1.47 3.13 4.35
C TYR A 189 -0.04 3.46 4.34
N PHE A 190 -0.88 2.54 3.85
CA PHE A 190 -2.33 2.66 3.82
C PHE A 190 -3.01 2.22 5.13
N LYS A 191 -2.35 1.47 6.02
CA LYS A 191 -2.93 1.08 7.32
C LYS A 191 -2.52 2.02 8.45
N TYR A 192 -1.32 2.60 8.34
CA TYR A 192 -0.65 3.32 9.42
C TYR A 192 0.07 4.58 8.91
N GLY A 193 -0.54 5.26 7.92
CA GLY A 193 -0.02 6.50 7.37
C GLY A 193 0.11 7.57 8.45
N ARG A 194 1.25 8.25 8.47
CA ARG A 194 1.47 9.39 9.36
C ARG A 194 0.54 10.53 8.95
N ILE A 195 -0.24 11.05 9.90
CA ILE A 195 -0.99 12.29 9.71
C ILE A 195 0.00 13.43 9.48
N LYS A 196 0.00 13.99 8.27
CA LYS A 196 0.92 15.09 7.89
C LYS A 196 0.48 16.42 8.49
N ASP A 197 -0.82 16.65 8.63
CA ASP A 197 -1.39 17.87 9.23
C ASP A 197 -1.61 17.69 10.74
N SER A 198 -0.82 18.40 11.55
CA SER A 198 -0.94 18.38 13.01
C SER A 198 -2.30 18.86 13.51
N ASN A 199 -2.97 19.77 12.80
CA ASN A 199 -4.27 20.29 13.22
C ASN A 199 -5.37 19.24 13.08
N ILE A 200 -5.31 18.39 12.05
CA ILE A 200 -6.26 17.28 11.86
C ILE A 200 -6.07 16.26 12.99
N ALA A 201 -4.81 15.89 13.27
CA ALA A 201 -4.49 14.97 14.36
C ALA A 201 -5.00 15.49 15.71
N ASP A 202 -4.84 16.78 16.00
CA ASP A 202 -5.29 17.40 17.25
C ASP A 202 -6.82 17.42 17.37
N LYS A 203 -7.53 17.68 16.28
CA LYS A 203 -9.00 17.62 16.25
C LYS A 203 -9.53 16.21 16.51
N ILE A 204 -8.89 15.19 15.93
CA ILE A 204 -9.27 13.79 16.19
C ILE A 204 -9.01 13.41 17.65
N ARG A 205 -7.87 13.84 18.20
CA ARG A 205 -7.57 13.63 19.63
C ARG A 205 -8.59 14.33 20.52
N GLU A 206 -8.97 15.56 20.21
CA GLU A 206 -10.02 16.28 20.95
C GLU A 206 -11.36 15.54 20.86
N TYR A 207 -11.76 15.12 19.66
CA TYR A 207 -13.02 14.41 19.41
C TYR A 207 -13.15 13.14 20.25
N TYR A 208 -12.08 12.32 20.30
CA TYR A 208 -12.03 11.09 21.10
C TYR A 208 -11.55 11.28 22.53
N ASN A 209 -11.31 12.53 22.97
CA ASN A 209 -10.76 12.87 24.29
C ASN A 209 -9.47 12.07 24.61
N ILE A 210 -8.57 11.98 23.64
CA ILE A 210 -7.27 11.32 23.75
C ILE A 210 -6.26 12.33 24.28
N SER A 211 -5.68 12.03 25.45
CA SER A 211 -4.62 12.87 26.03
C SER A 211 -3.26 12.57 25.40
N GLU A 212 -2.31 13.51 25.46
CA GLU A 212 -0.92 13.24 25.03
C GLU A 212 -0.25 12.12 25.84
N SER A 213 -0.76 11.81 27.03
CA SER A 213 -0.27 10.71 27.88
C SER A 213 -0.97 9.37 27.63
N ASP A 214 -1.97 9.33 26.76
CA ASP A 214 -2.64 8.09 26.42
C ASP A 214 -1.74 7.28 25.48
N ASN A 215 -1.70 5.96 25.69
CA ASN A 215 -0.98 5.03 24.81
C ASN A 215 -1.77 4.74 23.54
N LYS A 216 -2.35 5.79 22.94
CA LYS A 216 -3.13 5.75 21.72
C LYS A 216 -2.42 6.51 20.62
N ILE A 217 -2.45 5.95 19.42
CA ILE A 217 -1.92 6.58 18.22
C ILE A 217 -3.03 6.73 17.19
N VAL A 218 -3.02 7.86 16.49
CA VAL A 218 -3.93 8.16 15.39
C VAL A 218 -3.16 8.02 14.08
N PHE A 219 -3.71 7.28 13.13
CA PHE A 219 -3.20 7.14 11.78
C PHE A 219 -4.21 7.65 10.76
N ASP A 220 -3.66 8.17 9.67
CA ASP A 220 -4.36 8.37 8.41
C ASP A 220 -4.20 7.08 7.59
N SER A 221 -5.30 6.55 7.04
CA SER A 221 -5.28 5.24 6.38
C SER A 221 -5.77 5.27 4.94
N LEU A 222 -6.86 5.98 4.64
CA LEU A 222 -7.42 6.00 3.29
C LEU A 222 -7.95 7.39 2.96
N THR A 223 -7.44 7.98 1.88
CA THR A 223 -7.94 9.25 1.34
C THR A 223 -8.67 8.99 0.03
N TYR A 224 -9.87 9.53 -0.11
CA TYR A 224 -10.63 9.57 -1.35
C TYR A 224 -10.90 11.03 -1.73
N GLU A 225 -10.48 11.44 -2.93
CA GLU A 225 -10.65 12.81 -3.43
C GLU A 225 -11.74 12.84 -4.51
N TRP A 226 -12.69 13.76 -4.37
CA TRP A 226 -13.72 14.00 -5.37
C TRP A 226 -13.35 15.19 -6.25
N LYS A 227 -13.28 14.97 -7.57
CA LYS A 227 -12.64 15.90 -8.52
C LYS A 227 -13.43 17.18 -8.82
N ASP A 228 -14.74 17.22 -8.59
CA ASP A 228 -15.57 18.36 -9.00
C ASP A 228 -15.83 19.43 -7.91
N GLU A 229 -15.56 19.16 -6.63
CA GLU A 229 -15.84 20.12 -5.53
C GLU A 229 -14.70 20.36 -4.51
N ASP A 230 -13.45 19.98 -4.81
CA ASP A 230 -12.31 20.03 -3.86
C ASP A 230 -12.60 19.32 -2.52
N LEU A 231 -13.58 18.40 -2.50
CA LEU A 231 -14.01 17.65 -1.33
C LEU A 231 -13.20 16.36 -1.23
N SER A 232 -12.61 16.09 -0.06
CA SER A 232 -11.98 14.80 0.25
C SER A 232 -12.69 14.12 1.41
N ILE A 233 -12.79 12.79 1.37
CA ILE A 233 -13.12 11.98 2.54
C ILE A 233 -11.91 11.15 2.92
N GLU A 234 -11.54 11.25 4.19
CA GLU A 234 -10.38 10.57 4.76
C GLU A 234 -10.82 9.68 5.92
N LEU A 235 -10.30 8.46 5.97
CA LEU A 235 -10.48 7.53 7.08
C LEU A 235 -9.29 7.63 8.04
N PHE A 236 -9.60 7.98 9.28
CA PHE A 236 -8.66 7.99 10.39
C PHE A 236 -8.95 6.87 11.36
N THR A 237 -7.89 6.27 11.88
CA THR A 237 -7.96 5.14 12.81
C THR A 237 -7.18 5.43 14.08
N VAL A 238 -7.72 5.02 15.22
CA VAL A 238 -7.11 5.17 16.53
C VAL A 238 -6.81 3.79 17.06
N TYR A 239 -5.53 3.53 17.31
CA TYR A 239 -5.07 2.28 17.90
C TYR A 239 -4.56 2.49 19.31
N SER A 240 -4.65 1.46 20.14
CA SER A 240 -3.90 1.33 21.39
C SER A 240 -2.89 0.19 21.29
N ALA A 241 -1.82 0.26 22.06
CA ALA A 241 -0.91 -0.86 22.22
C ALA A 241 -1.42 -1.81 23.30
N GLU A 242 -1.53 -3.10 22.97
CA GLU A 242 -1.80 -4.17 23.93
C GLU A 242 -0.93 -5.39 23.63
N LYS A 243 -0.06 -5.78 24.58
CA LYS A 243 0.82 -6.96 24.51
C LYS A 243 1.62 -7.02 23.21
N SER A 244 2.26 -5.90 22.87
CA SER A 244 3.02 -5.74 21.62
C SER A 244 2.18 -5.92 20.33
N ASN A 245 0.87 -5.71 20.38
CA ASN A 245 0.01 -5.59 19.21
C ASN A 245 -0.74 -4.25 19.18
N LEU A 246 -1.04 -3.76 17.99
CA LEU A 246 -1.93 -2.61 17.82
C LEU A 246 -3.37 -3.12 17.79
N LYS A 247 -4.20 -2.59 18.67
CA LYS A 247 -5.63 -2.87 18.74
C LYS A 247 -6.39 -1.65 18.25
N LEU A 248 -7.18 -1.82 17.19
CA LEU A 248 -8.10 -0.78 16.71
C LEU A 248 -9.14 -0.49 17.81
N GLU A 249 -9.18 0.75 18.26
CA GLU A 249 -10.11 1.21 19.29
C GLU A 249 -11.24 2.04 18.69
N ASN A 250 -10.90 3.02 17.83
CA ASN A 250 -11.87 3.89 17.17
C ASN A 250 -11.46 4.14 15.71
N ALA A 251 -12.40 4.63 14.91
CA ALA A 251 -12.16 5.11 13.56
C ALA A 251 -13.17 6.22 13.22
N CYS A 252 -12.79 7.21 12.42
CA CYS A 252 -13.70 8.25 11.94
C CYS A 252 -13.45 8.61 10.48
N TYR A 253 -14.51 9.06 9.83
CA TYR A 253 -14.48 9.73 8.54
C TYR A 253 -14.36 11.23 8.75
N ILE A 254 -13.46 11.85 8.01
CA ILE A 254 -13.32 13.30 7.94
C ILE A 254 -13.61 13.73 6.52
N THR A 255 -14.62 14.57 6.37
CA THR A 255 -14.88 15.27 5.12
C THR A 255 -14.17 16.61 5.18
N SER A 256 -13.30 16.88 4.21
CA SER A 256 -12.58 18.14 4.09
C SER A 256 -12.91 18.83 2.77
N ASN A 257 -12.85 20.16 2.73
CA ASN A 257 -12.90 20.94 1.50
C ASN A 257 -11.66 21.83 1.48
N ASN A 258 -10.80 21.67 0.47
CA ASN A 258 -9.54 22.43 0.38
C ASN A 258 -8.67 22.35 1.67
N GLY A 259 -8.68 21.20 2.35
CA GLY A 259 -7.96 20.97 3.60
C GLY A 259 -8.64 21.51 4.87
N GLU A 260 -9.79 22.18 4.75
CA GLU A 260 -10.60 22.56 5.91
C GLU A 260 -11.62 21.46 6.24
N ILE A 261 -11.61 20.98 7.48
CA ILE A 261 -12.59 19.98 7.94
C ILE A 261 -14.00 20.56 7.94
N VAL A 262 -14.88 19.94 7.16
CA VAL A 262 -16.32 20.24 7.06
C VAL A 262 -17.11 19.38 8.03
N GLU A 263 -16.79 18.10 8.10
CA GLU A 263 -17.50 17.11 8.91
C GLU A 263 -16.54 16.08 9.50
N LEU A 264 -16.89 15.59 10.69
CA LEU A 264 -16.21 14.48 11.35
C LEU A 264 -17.28 13.53 11.91
N GLU A 265 -17.24 12.28 11.46
CA GLU A 265 -18.21 11.24 11.80
C GLU A 265 -17.50 9.98 12.31
N GLU A 266 -18.03 9.38 13.38
CA GLU A 266 -17.51 8.12 13.91
C GLU A 266 -17.85 6.95 12.96
N ALA A 267 -16.85 6.16 12.61
CA ALA A 267 -17.01 4.97 11.78
C ALA A 267 -17.48 3.79 12.64
N ILE A 268 -18.28 2.91 12.04
CA ILE A 268 -18.75 1.69 12.70
C ILE A 268 -17.64 0.64 12.68
N ILE A 269 -17.36 0.03 13.84
CA ILE A 269 -16.40 -1.07 13.97
C ILE A 269 -17.12 -2.34 14.41
N GLU A 270 -16.98 -3.41 13.63
CA GLU A 270 -17.52 -4.75 13.89
C GLU A 270 -16.35 -5.74 14.00
N ASP A 271 -16.15 -6.35 15.17
CA ASP A 271 -15.10 -7.35 15.40
C ASP A 271 -13.69 -6.91 14.96
N GLY A 272 -13.37 -5.62 15.12
CA GLY A 272 -12.08 -5.03 14.73
C GLY A 272 -11.97 -4.63 13.26
N LYS A 273 -13.04 -4.81 12.47
CA LYS A 273 -13.15 -4.41 11.07
C LYS A 273 -13.95 -3.11 10.95
N ILE A 274 -13.51 -2.19 10.10
CA ILE A 274 -14.13 -0.88 9.88
C ILE A 274 -15.17 -1.05 8.77
N VAL A 275 -16.44 -0.85 9.10
CA VAL A 275 -17.55 -0.93 8.14
C VAL A 275 -17.50 0.26 7.22
N ASN A 276 -17.43 0.02 5.91
CA ASN A 276 -17.45 1.02 4.86
C ASN A 276 -18.77 1.81 4.91
N LYS A 277 -18.67 3.13 5.06
CA LYS A 277 -19.82 4.04 5.09
C LYS A 277 -20.73 3.87 3.86
N VAL A 278 -20.13 3.85 2.66
CA VAL A 278 -20.86 3.66 1.39
C VAL A 278 -21.65 2.37 1.39
N PHE A 279 -21.04 1.28 1.86
CA PHE A 279 -21.72 -0.01 1.98
C PHE A 279 -22.92 0.10 2.92
N SER A 280 -22.72 0.63 4.13
CA SER A 280 -23.75 0.65 5.18
C SER A 280 -24.95 1.53 4.85
N GLU A 281 -24.76 2.58 4.06
CA GLU A 281 -25.83 3.47 3.64
C GLU A 281 -26.62 2.91 2.45
N ILE A 282 -25.94 2.24 1.51
CA ILE A 282 -26.59 1.60 0.35
C ILE A 282 -27.27 0.29 0.76
N TYR A 283 -26.66 -0.48 1.66
CA TYR A 283 -27.12 -1.80 2.10
C TYR A 283 -27.02 -1.95 3.62
N PRO A 284 -28.01 -1.42 4.38
CA PRO A 284 -28.01 -1.46 5.85
C PRO A 284 -28.43 -2.83 6.43
N GLU A 285 -28.66 -3.84 5.60
CA GLU A 285 -29.08 -5.17 6.05
C GLU A 285 -27.92 -5.91 6.72
N ASN A 286 -28.21 -6.66 7.78
CA ASN A 286 -27.23 -7.49 8.49
C ASN A 286 -27.55 -8.98 8.26
N ASP A 287 -27.29 -9.43 7.04
CA ASP A 287 -27.62 -10.76 6.52
C ASP A 287 -26.39 -11.56 6.04
N GLY A 288 -25.18 -11.13 6.41
CA GLY A 288 -23.92 -11.79 6.04
C GLY A 288 -23.35 -11.39 4.68
N VAL A 289 -23.96 -10.43 3.99
CA VAL A 289 -23.37 -9.83 2.79
C VAL A 289 -22.14 -8.99 3.17
N GLU A 290 -21.05 -9.18 2.44
CA GLU A 290 -19.76 -8.50 2.63
C GLU A 290 -19.30 -7.74 1.38
N MET A 291 -19.97 -7.92 0.25
CA MET A 291 -19.67 -7.21 -1.00
C MET A 291 -20.94 -6.85 -1.77
N LEU A 292 -21.00 -5.59 -2.21
CA LEU A 292 -21.97 -5.14 -3.22
C LEU A 292 -21.29 -5.07 -4.57
N ILE A 293 -21.99 -5.50 -5.61
CA ILE A 293 -21.55 -5.37 -7.00
C ILE A 293 -22.68 -4.80 -7.85
N ALA A 294 -22.39 -3.77 -8.65
CA ALA A 294 -23.30 -3.23 -9.64
C ALA A 294 -22.71 -3.35 -11.04
N ILE A 295 -23.57 -3.56 -12.03
CA ILE A 295 -23.20 -3.53 -13.45
C ILE A 295 -23.40 -2.10 -13.94
N ALA A 296 -22.36 -1.50 -14.50
CA ALA A 296 -22.42 -0.20 -15.15
C ALA A 296 -22.54 -0.39 -16.67
N ASP A 297 -23.76 -0.24 -17.20
CA ASP A 297 -24.00 -0.23 -18.65
C ASP A 297 -23.83 1.19 -19.23
N GLU A 298 -23.36 1.29 -20.47
CA GLU A 298 -23.14 2.57 -21.17
C GLU A 298 -24.43 3.40 -21.34
N ASP A 299 -25.58 2.73 -21.41
CA ASP A 299 -26.90 3.35 -21.66
C ASP A 299 -27.57 3.89 -20.39
N ASP A 300 -27.08 3.54 -19.19
CA ASP A 300 -27.62 4.01 -17.91
C ASP A 300 -27.00 5.36 -17.45
N TYR A 301 -26.05 5.91 -18.21
CA TYR A 301 -25.29 7.12 -17.86
C TYR A 301 -25.63 8.35 -18.71
N SER A 302 -25.73 9.51 -18.05
CA SER A 302 -25.28 10.78 -18.62
C SER A 302 -23.91 11.09 -18.00
N PRO A 303 -22.83 11.22 -18.78
CA PRO A 303 -21.45 11.38 -18.30
C PRO A 303 -21.16 12.72 -17.58
N GLU A 304 -22.19 13.46 -17.17
CA GLU A 304 -22.06 14.78 -16.53
C GLU A 304 -22.28 14.77 -15.01
N GLU A 305 -22.67 13.65 -14.37
CA GLU A 305 -23.10 13.69 -12.95
C GLU A 305 -22.16 12.97 -11.93
N VAL A 306 -21.39 11.93 -12.30
CA VAL A 306 -20.40 11.28 -11.40
C VAL A 306 -19.22 10.71 -12.20
N ASP A 307 -17.99 11.21 -11.97
CA ASP A 307 -16.74 10.69 -12.59
C ASP A 307 -16.23 9.45 -11.83
N ILE A 308 -16.48 8.26 -12.38
CA ILE A 308 -15.93 7.00 -11.84
C ILE A 308 -14.76 6.55 -12.71
N ASN A 309 -13.58 6.46 -12.09
CA ASN A 309 -12.41 5.88 -12.72
C ASN A 309 -12.55 4.35 -12.75
N TYR A 310 -12.57 3.77 -13.95
CA TYR A 310 -12.60 2.32 -14.13
C TYR A 310 -11.19 1.79 -14.41
N ILE A 311 -10.74 0.89 -13.54
CA ILE A 311 -9.49 0.17 -13.71
C ILE A 311 -9.76 -1.05 -14.58
N TYR A 312 -9.00 -1.21 -15.66
CA TYR A 312 -9.09 -2.38 -16.53
C TYR A 312 -8.16 -3.48 -16.01
N PHE A 313 -8.72 -4.67 -15.75
CA PHE A 313 -7.94 -5.84 -15.36
C PHE A 313 -7.89 -6.83 -16.53
N PRO A 314 -6.76 -6.95 -17.24
CA PRO A 314 -6.59 -7.95 -18.28
C PRO A 314 -6.61 -9.36 -17.66
N LYS A 315 -7.10 -10.37 -18.40
CA LYS A 315 -6.78 -11.77 -18.07
C LYS A 315 -5.32 -12.04 -18.42
N GLU A 316 -4.65 -12.92 -17.67
CA GLU A 316 -3.22 -13.28 -17.85
C GLU A 316 -2.84 -13.67 -19.29
N THR A 317 -3.81 -14.04 -20.13
CA THR A 317 -3.60 -14.42 -21.53
C THR A 317 -3.55 -13.24 -22.52
N GLU A 318 -3.80 -12.00 -22.10
CA GLU A 318 -3.67 -10.81 -22.96
C GLU A 318 -2.27 -10.16 -22.82
N ASP A 319 -1.60 -9.90 -23.95
CA ASP A 319 -0.29 -9.25 -24.00
C ASP A 319 -0.31 -7.86 -23.32
N VAL A 320 0.30 -7.77 -22.12
CA VAL A 320 0.45 -6.56 -21.28
C VAL A 320 1.00 -5.34 -22.04
N PHE A 321 1.73 -5.56 -23.15
CA PHE A 321 2.32 -4.47 -23.93
C PHE A 321 1.38 -3.76 -24.92
N ASN A 322 0.17 -4.28 -25.17
CA ASN A 322 -0.83 -3.60 -26.01
C ASN A 322 -1.75 -2.63 -25.22
N GLU A 323 -1.51 -2.46 -23.92
CA GLU A 323 -2.42 -1.82 -22.96
C GLU A 323 -2.47 -0.28 -23.00
N ILE A 324 -1.51 0.40 -23.66
CA ILE A 324 -1.44 1.88 -23.62
C ILE A 324 -2.47 2.53 -24.58
N SER A 325 -3.30 1.77 -25.30
CA SER A 325 -4.11 2.33 -26.38
C SER A 325 -5.52 1.75 -26.62
N LYS A 326 -6.13 1.01 -25.69
CA LYS A 326 -7.57 0.74 -25.78
C LYS A 326 -8.31 2.02 -25.34
N SER A 327 -9.14 2.60 -26.19
CA SER A 327 -10.00 3.73 -25.81
C SER A 327 -11.06 3.25 -24.82
N GLU A 328 -11.53 4.12 -23.91
CA GLU A 328 -12.60 3.81 -22.94
C GLU A 328 -13.86 3.20 -23.59
N ASP A 329 -14.11 3.53 -24.85
CA ASP A 329 -15.20 3.02 -25.69
C ASP A 329 -15.05 1.54 -26.11
N GLU A 330 -13.88 0.92 -25.93
CA GLU A 330 -13.63 -0.49 -26.29
C GLU A 330 -13.72 -1.44 -25.09
N ILE A 331 -13.85 -0.90 -23.87
CA ILE A 331 -13.83 -1.68 -22.64
C ILE A 331 -15.25 -2.10 -22.26
N LYS A 332 -15.54 -3.39 -22.42
CA LYS A 332 -16.82 -4.01 -22.05
C LYS A 332 -16.86 -4.39 -20.58
N ASN A 333 -18.07 -4.59 -20.07
CA ASN A 333 -18.35 -5.14 -18.74
C ASN A 333 -17.73 -4.26 -17.63
N LYS A 334 -18.41 -3.16 -17.30
CA LYS A 334 -17.99 -2.27 -16.22
C LYS A 334 -18.76 -2.62 -14.94
N PHE A 335 -18.06 -2.62 -13.82
CA PHE A 335 -18.62 -2.94 -12.52
C PHE A 335 -18.18 -1.92 -11.48
N ILE A 336 -19.05 -1.64 -10.52
CA ILE A 336 -18.68 -0.95 -9.28
C ILE A 336 -18.75 -1.96 -8.15
N ILE A 337 -17.66 -2.06 -7.39
CA ILE A 337 -17.52 -2.96 -6.26
C ILE A 337 -17.41 -2.14 -4.99
N ILE A 338 -18.19 -2.51 -3.98
CA ILE A 338 -18.17 -1.88 -2.65
C ILE A 338 -18.02 -3.00 -1.63
N GLU A 339 -16.85 -3.09 -1.01
CA GLU A 339 -16.61 -4.03 0.08
C GLU A 339 -17.15 -3.48 1.40
N LYS A 340 -17.66 -4.37 2.25
CA LYS A 340 -18.17 -4.01 3.57
C LYS A 340 -17.07 -3.54 4.51
N TYR A 341 -15.87 -4.09 4.44
CA TYR A 341 -14.80 -3.82 5.40
C TYR A 341 -13.58 -3.16 4.73
N LEU A 342 -13.15 -2.00 5.24
CA LEU A 342 -12.07 -1.20 4.62
C LEU A 342 -10.65 -1.66 5.02
N ASN A 343 -10.47 -2.21 6.22
CA ASN A 343 -9.17 -2.59 6.76
C ASN A 343 -8.87 -4.10 6.65
N ASP A 344 -9.80 -4.87 6.08
CA ASP A 344 -9.76 -6.34 5.97
C ASP A 344 -10.26 -6.80 4.59
N SER A 345 -9.86 -6.08 3.53
CA SER A 345 -10.14 -6.48 2.15
C SER A 345 -9.23 -7.63 1.73
N GLU A 346 -9.86 -8.73 1.34
CA GLU A 346 -9.23 -9.94 0.81
C GLU A 346 -9.73 -10.24 -0.62
N LEU A 347 -10.28 -9.23 -1.29
CA LEU A 347 -10.68 -9.31 -2.69
C LEU A 347 -9.46 -9.38 -3.59
N THR A 348 -9.46 -10.37 -4.46
CA THR A 348 -8.50 -10.51 -5.55
C THR A 348 -9.26 -10.52 -6.88
N ILE A 349 -8.79 -9.73 -7.85
CA ILE A 349 -9.35 -9.61 -9.19
C ILE A 349 -8.29 -10.04 -10.20
N ASN A 350 -8.55 -11.11 -10.96
CA ASN A 350 -7.60 -11.72 -11.90
C ASN A 350 -6.24 -12.00 -11.25
N GLY A 351 -6.23 -12.54 -10.02
CA GLY A 351 -5.01 -12.84 -9.26
C GLY A 351 -4.28 -11.61 -8.71
N LYS A 352 -4.82 -10.39 -8.89
CA LYS A 352 -4.26 -9.15 -8.35
C LYS A 352 -5.11 -8.65 -7.20
N ARG A 353 -4.49 -8.38 -6.06
CA ARG A 353 -5.13 -7.69 -4.95
C ARG A 353 -5.22 -6.20 -5.28
N ASP A 354 -6.41 -5.64 -5.19
CA ASP A 354 -6.62 -4.20 -5.24
C ASP A 354 -7.44 -3.78 -4.02
N LYS A 355 -7.18 -2.60 -3.48
CA LYS A 355 -7.88 -2.09 -2.30
C LYS A 355 -8.89 -1.04 -2.72
N SER A 356 -10.13 -1.26 -2.31
CA SER A 356 -11.22 -0.32 -2.53
C SER A 356 -11.05 0.94 -1.66
N TYR A 357 -10.98 2.11 -2.30
CA TYR A 357 -10.98 3.43 -1.64
C TYR A 357 -12.43 3.85 -1.34
N PHE A 358 -13.15 3.07 -0.54
CA PHE A 358 -14.62 3.09 -0.38
C PHE A 358 -15.40 2.44 -1.52
N TYR A 359 -14.96 2.57 -2.77
CA TYR A 359 -15.45 1.78 -3.89
C TYR A 359 -14.37 1.56 -4.93
N LEU A 360 -14.58 0.59 -5.81
CA LEU A 360 -13.69 0.24 -6.89
C LEU A 360 -14.46 0.12 -8.21
N GLY A 361 -14.15 1.00 -9.17
CA GLY A 361 -14.60 0.85 -10.55
C GLY A 361 -13.68 -0.11 -11.29
N VAL A 362 -14.20 -1.23 -11.79
CA VAL A 362 -13.42 -2.21 -12.55
C VAL A 362 -14.07 -2.54 -13.88
N SER A 363 -13.28 -3.01 -14.82
CA SER A 363 -13.79 -3.34 -16.15
C SER A 363 -13.04 -4.49 -16.81
N GLY A 364 -13.76 -5.25 -17.64
CA GLY A 364 -13.24 -6.39 -18.40
C GLY A 364 -13.88 -7.73 -18.07
N ASP A 365 -13.20 -8.79 -18.48
CA ASP A 365 -13.55 -10.16 -18.11
C ASP A 365 -12.77 -10.53 -16.85
N LEU A 366 -13.48 -10.60 -15.74
CA LEU A 366 -12.92 -10.62 -14.39
C LEU A 366 -13.21 -11.95 -13.72
N ASP A 367 -12.21 -12.47 -13.03
CA ASP A 367 -12.28 -13.57 -12.07
C ASP A 367 -12.08 -12.96 -10.68
N PHE A 368 -13.08 -13.10 -9.83
CA PHE A 368 -13.13 -12.58 -8.47
C PHE A 368 -12.90 -13.72 -7.49
N GLU A 369 -12.02 -13.47 -6.52
CA GLU A 369 -11.75 -14.36 -5.39
C GLU A 369 -11.92 -13.54 -4.10
N ILE A 370 -12.75 -14.04 -3.19
CA ILE A 370 -12.97 -13.46 -1.87
C ILE A 370 -12.58 -14.49 -0.83
N LYS A 371 -11.63 -14.17 0.05
CA LYS A 371 -11.34 -14.96 1.25
C LYS A 371 -11.92 -14.25 2.46
N ASN A 372 -12.67 -14.96 3.30
CA ASN A 372 -13.15 -14.47 4.57
C ASN A 372 -13.06 -15.56 5.65
N ASP A 373 -13.57 -15.26 6.84
CA ASP A 373 -13.56 -16.19 7.97
C ASP A 373 -14.38 -17.48 7.70
N ASP A 374 -15.35 -17.42 6.78
CA ASP A 374 -16.22 -18.54 6.40
C ASP A 374 -15.69 -19.39 5.23
N GLY A 375 -14.70 -18.89 4.49
CA GLY A 375 -14.04 -19.64 3.41
C GLY A 375 -13.53 -18.78 2.26
N GLU A 376 -13.23 -19.47 1.16
CA GLU A 376 -12.78 -18.87 -0.10
C GLU A 376 -13.87 -19.10 -1.15
N TYR A 377 -14.24 -18.01 -1.85
CA TYR A 377 -15.32 -18.00 -2.82
C TYR A 377 -14.85 -17.38 -4.13
N ASP A 378 -15.09 -18.10 -5.22
CA ASP A 378 -14.74 -17.66 -6.57
C ASP A 378 -15.98 -17.45 -7.43
N PHE A 379 -16.00 -16.38 -8.21
CA PHE A 379 -17.00 -16.11 -9.23
C PHE A 379 -16.41 -15.25 -10.35
N ASN A 380 -17.08 -15.12 -11.48
CA ASN A 380 -16.57 -14.35 -12.62
C ASN A 380 -17.62 -13.42 -13.23
N THR A 381 -17.20 -12.62 -14.20
CA THR A 381 -18.06 -11.72 -15.00
C THR A 381 -19.35 -12.40 -15.48
N ASP A 382 -19.30 -13.62 -16.02
CA ASP A 382 -20.50 -14.31 -16.51
C ASP A 382 -21.46 -14.66 -15.36
N ASP A 383 -20.94 -14.97 -14.17
CA ASP A 383 -21.77 -15.28 -13.01
C ASP A 383 -22.55 -14.03 -12.55
N VAL A 384 -21.93 -12.85 -12.59
CA VAL A 384 -22.54 -11.56 -12.27
C VAL A 384 -23.56 -11.11 -13.33
N LEU A 385 -23.20 -11.23 -14.61
CA LEU A 385 -24.03 -10.77 -15.73
C LEU A 385 -25.27 -11.66 -15.92
N LEU A 386 -25.12 -12.98 -15.75
CA LEU A 386 -26.19 -13.95 -16.03
C LEU A 386 -27.05 -14.29 -14.80
N ASP A 387 -26.86 -13.59 -13.68
CA ASP A 387 -27.50 -13.89 -12.39
C ASP A 387 -27.40 -15.37 -12.03
N LYS A 388 -26.21 -15.97 -12.22
CA LYS A 388 -25.95 -17.30 -11.67
C LYS A 388 -25.90 -17.20 -10.14
N THR A 389 -25.86 -18.34 -9.46
CA THR A 389 -25.77 -18.35 -7.99
C THR A 389 -24.43 -17.73 -7.57
N LEU A 390 -24.46 -16.44 -7.26
CA LEU A 390 -23.38 -15.73 -6.58
C LEU A 390 -23.21 -16.30 -5.17
N PRO A 391 -22.02 -16.16 -4.56
CA PRO A 391 -21.83 -16.47 -3.15
C PRO A 391 -22.85 -15.72 -2.28
N GLU A 392 -23.29 -16.32 -1.17
CA GLU A 392 -24.27 -15.68 -0.25
C GLU A 392 -23.73 -14.36 0.34
N THR A 393 -22.41 -14.20 0.38
CA THR A 393 -21.69 -13.00 0.83
C THR A 393 -21.65 -11.87 -0.21
N VAL A 394 -22.10 -12.11 -1.45
CA VAL A 394 -22.07 -11.14 -2.55
C VAL A 394 -23.49 -10.77 -2.97
N LYS A 395 -23.79 -9.48 -2.97
CA LYS A 395 -25.10 -8.94 -3.38
C LYS A 395 -24.97 -8.06 -4.61
N LYS A 396 -25.71 -8.43 -5.66
CA LYS A 396 -25.92 -7.56 -6.81
C LYS A 396 -26.89 -6.43 -6.43
N VAL A 397 -26.51 -5.19 -6.70
CA VAL A 397 -27.31 -3.98 -6.44
C VAL A 397 -27.55 -3.18 -7.72
N ASP A 398 -28.57 -2.33 -7.72
CA ASP A 398 -28.87 -1.43 -8.84
C ASP A 398 -27.82 -0.31 -8.90
N ILE A 399 -27.23 -0.11 -10.08
CA ILE A 399 -26.26 0.95 -10.33
C ILE A 399 -26.82 2.33 -10.00
N LYS A 400 -28.12 2.55 -10.22
CA LYS A 400 -28.79 3.82 -9.90
C LYS A 400 -28.71 4.16 -8.42
N THR A 401 -28.81 3.17 -7.55
CA THR A 401 -28.67 3.39 -6.10
C THR A 401 -27.27 3.87 -5.73
N ILE A 402 -26.24 3.31 -6.37
CA ILE A 402 -24.86 3.74 -6.15
C ILE A 402 -24.64 5.15 -6.70
N LEU A 403 -25.12 5.44 -7.92
CA LEU A 403 -24.92 6.76 -8.54
C LEU A 403 -25.70 7.86 -7.84
N GLU A 404 -26.94 7.60 -7.41
CA GLU A 404 -27.70 8.54 -6.59
C GLU A 404 -26.98 8.81 -5.26
N TYR A 405 -26.37 7.80 -4.65
CA TYR A 405 -25.55 8.00 -3.45
C TYR A 405 -24.34 8.90 -3.75
N LEU A 406 -23.55 8.54 -4.77
CA LEU A 406 -22.31 9.25 -5.11
C LEU A 406 -22.56 10.67 -5.63
N GLY A 407 -23.72 10.95 -6.24
CA GLY A 407 -24.09 12.28 -6.71
C GLY A 407 -24.81 13.16 -5.68
N ASN A 408 -25.18 12.62 -4.52
CA ASN A 408 -25.77 13.37 -3.40
C ASN A 408 -24.75 13.74 -2.31
N TRP A 409 -23.52 13.26 -2.45
CA TRP A 409 -22.36 13.66 -1.65
C TRP A 409 -21.72 14.89 -2.26
#